data_AF-A0A0G0CA15-F1
#
_entry.id   AF-A0A0G0CA15-F1
#
_cell.length_a   1.000
_cell.length_b   1.000
_cell.length_c   1.000
_cell.angle_alpha   90.00
_cell.angle_beta   90.00
_cell.angle_gamma   90.00
#
_symmetry.space_group_name_H-M   'P 1'
#
loop_
_entity.id
_entity.type
_entity.pdbx_description
1 polymer ?
#
loop_
_entity_poly.entity_id
_entity_poly.type
_entity_poly.pdbx_seq_one_letter_code
_entity_poly.pdbx_strand_id
1 'polypeptide(L)'
;MFQTPILFLIFNRPDVTKKVFSAIREIKPKFLYIAADGPRNIEEKMICDETKNIINEIDWDCEIKTLFREENLGLRKAVTGALDWFFDNVEQGIILEDDCLSNKSFFDFCEQMLELYKNDSRIMHIAGSNFQDGNWRGDGSYYFSKISAQCWGWATWKRAWLLNKPEMEGFDNFIKDNFLGTIFDDSRFIEFWENYYDNAYNEKISSWNAVWSYSIVSQGGLCIIPNKNLVSNIGFDSQASNCIDIDNPLANIKISSFNNIFHPSIISHDNQADFYIIKKYHAPAQNLEQNINKKKLFNFFKKRKNTIPCSEIPYLCTKKDSTIIYKEAKINNLKNDKSLIIFGENNHVRGELYVFPSGGKITVGNYCYIGENTRIWAFKSIELGDRVLIAHDVNIFDSNTHPLDPIDRHIHFKQITTIGFPQQINNLNEKPVIIEDDVWIGAKAIILPGVRIGEGAIIGAGSVVTKDVKPYTFVAGNPATYVKNISVGENNEAD
;
A
#
# COMPACT_ATOMS: atom_id res chain seq x y z
N MET A 1 12.44 -24.96 30.40
CA MET A 1 13.38 -23.94 29.88
C MET A 1 12.94 -23.62 28.46
N PHE A 2 12.68 -22.36 28.18
CA PHE A 2 12.16 -21.93 26.88
C PHE A 2 13.22 -22.12 25.78
N GLN A 3 12.86 -22.71 24.64
CA GLN A 3 13.85 -23.19 23.66
C GLN A 3 14.13 -22.20 22.52
N THR A 4 13.14 -21.37 22.16
CA THR A 4 13.31 -20.39 21.08
C THR A 4 14.36 -19.33 21.48
N PRO A 5 15.39 -19.08 20.66
CA PRO A 5 16.38 -18.05 20.94
C PRO A 5 15.79 -16.64 21.02
N ILE A 6 16.30 -15.84 21.95
CA ILE A 6 15.86 -14.46 22.17
C ILE A 6 17.03 -13.50 21.94
N LEU A 7 16.82 -12.48 21.10
CA LEU A 7 17.66 -11.30 20.98
C LEU A 7 17.07 -10.17 21.84
N PHE A 8 17.86 -9.69 22.80
CA PHE A 8 17.52 -8.55 23.63
C PHE A 8 18.42 -7.37 23.26
N LEU A 9 17.81 -6.33 22.69
CA LEU A 9 18.46 -5.10 22.25
C LEU A 9 18.40 -4.09 23.39
N ILE A 10 19.55 -3.64 23.87
CA ILE A 10 19.67 -2.73 25.01
C ILE A 10 20.53 -1.51 24.66
N PHE A 11 20.33 -0.39 25.34
CA PHE A 11 21.22 0.76 25.19
C PHE A 11 21.61 1.41 26.52
N ASN A 12 20.91 2.46 26.93
CA ASN A 12 21.30 3.32 28.06
C ASN A 12 20.14 3.60 29.03
N ARG A 13 19.24 2.63 29.22
CA ARG A 13 18.03 2.76 30.05
C ARG A 13 17.95 1.68 31.12
N PRO A 14 18.89 1.63 32.08
CA PRO A 14 19.05 0.47 32.97
C PRO A 14 17.76 0.06 33.70
N ASP A 15 16.99 1.02 34.22
CA ASP A 15 15.74 0.75 34.92
C ASP A 15 14.63 0.18 34.01
N VAL A 16 14.53 0.67 32.77
CA VAL A 16 13.53 0.20 31.79
C VAL A 16 13.95 -1.18 31.28
N THR A 17 15.23 -1.33 30.93
CA THR A 17 15.85 -2.60 30.52
C THR A 17 15.60 -3.69 31.56
N LYS A 18 15.76 -3.38 32.86
CA LYS A 18 15.52 -4.33 33.95
C LYS A 18 14.07 -4.81 34.05
N LYS A 19 13.10 -3.93 33.79
CA LYS A 19 11.67 -4.30 33.76
C LYS A 19 11.39 -5.28 32.62
N VAL A 20 11.91 -5.01 31.43
CA VAL A 20 11.74 -5.90 30.26
C VAL A 20 12.48 -7.22 30.48
N PHE A 21 13.70 -7.18 31.00
CA PHE A 21 14.48 -8.37 31.33
C PHE A 21 13.80 -9.27 32.35
N SER A 22 13.05 -8.71 33.31
CA SER A 22 12.28 -9.51 34.27
C SER A 22 11.28 -10.45 33.60
N ALA A 23 10.67 -10.04 32.46
CA ALA A 23 9.80 -10.90 31.67
C ALA A 23 10.57 -12.01 30.94
N ILE A 24 11.77 -11.72 30.44
CA ILE A 24 12.68 -12.72 29.85
C ILE A 24 13.14 -13.73 30.92
N ARG A 25 13.49 -13.25 32.11
CA ARG A 25 13.90 -14.10 33.24
C ARG A 25 12.79 -15.03 33.71
N GLU A 26 11.52 -14.65 33.60
CA GLU A 26 10.38 -15.50 33.97
C GLU A 26 10.31 -16.79 33.14
N ILE A 27 10.56 -16.70 31.83
CA ILE A 27 10.51 -17.87 30.93
C ILE A 27 11.81 -18.70 30.90
N LYS A 28 12.91 -18.16 31.45
CA LYS A 28 14.22 -18.81 31.54
C LYS A 28 14.64 -19.41 30.19
N PRO A 29 14.96 -18.59 29.17
CA PRO A 29 15.35 -19.07 27.86
C PRO A 29 16.66 -19.85 27.96
N LYS A 30 16.77 -20.91 27.17
CA LYS A 30 18.02 -21.67 27.02
C LYS A 30 19.08 -20.86 26.27
N PHE A 31 18.67 -20.06 25.29
CA PHE A 31 19.57 -19.26 24.45
C PHE A 31 19.20 -17.79 24.53
N LEU A 32 20.11 -16.95 25.02
CA LEU A 32 19.91 -15.52 25.15
C LEU A 32 21.05 -14.75 24.46
N TYR A 33 20.67 -13.89 23.53
CA TYR A 33 21.56 -13.02 22.79
C TYR A 33 21.32 -11.60 23.28
N ILE A 34 22.36 -10.90 23.70
CA ILE A 34 22.25 -9.53 24.20
C ILE A 34 23.13 -8.63 23.34
N ALA A 35 22.53 -7.64 22.69
CA ALA A 35 23.26 -6.68 21.87
C ALA A 35 23.09 -5.27 22.42
N ALA A 36 24.19 -4.53 22.53
CA ALA A 36 24.22 -3.17 23.02
C ALA A 36 25.04 -2.27 22.09
N ASP A 37 24.48 -1.12 21.72
CA ASP A 37 25.24 -0.08 21.00
C ASP A 37 26.22 0.65 21.93
N GLY A 38 27.25 1.28 21.37
CA GLY A 38 28.23 2.05 22.15
C GLY A 38 27.66 3.38 22.65
N PRO A 39 28.22 3.98 23.70
CA PRO A 39 27.76 5.27 24.23
C PRO A 39 27.97 6.40 23.21
N ARG A 40 27.05 7.38 23.19
CA ARG A 40 27.14 8.53 22.25
C ARG A 40 28.24 9.54 22.65
N ASN A 41 28.58 9.56 23.94
CA ASN A 41 29.57 10.45 24.53
C ASN A 41 30.13 9.80 25.81
N ILE A 42 31.13 10.44 26.42
CA ILE A 42 31.79 9.91 27.63
C ILE A 42 30.86 9.83 28.84
N GLU A 43 29.84 10.70 28.90
CA GLU A 43 28.90 10.80 30.03
C GLU A 43 27.94 9.60 30.06
N GLU A 44 27.53 9.11 28.88
CA GLU A 44 26.65 7.94 28.75
C GLU A 44 27.36 6.61 29.02
N LYS A 45 28.71 6.59 29.02
CA LYS A 45 29.48 5.35 29.19
C LYS A 45 29.08 4.59 30.45
N MET A 46 28.97 5.29 31.58
CA MET A 46 28.59 4.67 32.85
C MET A 46 27.20 4.05 32.80
N ILE A 47 26.24 4.71 32.15
CA ILE A 47 24.84 4.24 32.06
C ILE A 47 24.74 3.04 31.10
N CYS A 48 25.47 3.06 29.98
CA CYS A 48 25.55 1.90 29.08
C CYS A 48 26.18 0.70 29.79
N ASP A 49 27.25 0.91 30.56
CA ASP A 49 27.92 -0.16 31.30
C ASP A 49 27.03 -0.72 32.41
N GLU A 50 26.28 0.14 33.11
CA GLU A 50 25.24 -0.27 34.05
C GLU A 50 24.14 -1.11 33.37
N THR A 51 23.70 -0.70 32.19
CA THR A 51 22.68 -1.43 31.42
C THR A 51 23.19 -2.80 30.98
N LYS A 52 24.46 -2.91 30.54
CA LYS A 52 25.10 -4.19 30.17
C LYS A 52 25.25 -5.16 31.36
N ASN A 53 25.32 -4.66 32.59
CA ASN A 53 25.38 -5.50 33.79
C ASN A 53 24.12 -6.34 34.02
N ILE A 54 23.05 -6.15 33.24
CA ILE A 54 21.87 -7.02 33.24
C ILE A 54 22.21 -8.50 33.04
N ILE A 55 23.33 -8.81 32.37
CA ILE A 55 23.84 -10.18 32.21
C ILE A 55 24.09 -10.87 33.56
N ASN A 56 24.43 -10.11 34.61
CA ASN A 56 24.71 -10.66 35.94
C ASN A 56 23.43 -11.06 36.69
N GLU A 57 22.25 -10.66 36.19
CA GLU A 57 20.95 -11.06 36.76
C GLU A 57 20.47 -12.42 36.22
N ILE A 58 21.24 -13.06 35.34
CA ILE A 58 20.93 -14.39 34.81
C ILE A 58 21.33 -15.45 35.85
N ASP A 59 20.31 -16.06 36.46
CA ASP A 59 20.45 -17.04 37.54
C ASP A 59 19.90 -18.43 37.19
N TRP A 60 19.79 -18.72 35.89
CA TRP A 60 19.40 -20.03 35.35
C TRP A 60 20.43 -20.52 34.33
N ASP A 61 20.39 -21.81 34.01
CA ASP A 61 21.24 -22.40 32.97
C ASP A 61 20.86 -21.82 31.59
N CYS A 62 21.73 -20.96 31.06
CA CYS A 62 21.50 -20.14 29.87
C CYS A 62 22.78 -20.04 29.04
N GLU A 63 22.69 -20.37 27.76
CA GLU A 63 23.73 -20.09 26.79
C GLU A 63 23.62 -18.63 26.36
N ILE A 64 24.58 -17.82 26.80
CA ILE A 64 24.59 -16.37 26.57
C ILE A 64 25.59 -16.03 25.46
N LYS A 65 25.16 -15.23 24.50
CA LYS A 65 26.04 -14.58 23.51
C LYS A 65 25.84 -13.07 23.57
N THR A 66 26.93 -12.32 23.48
CA THR A 66 26.88 -10.85 23.57
C THR A 66 27.47 -10.18 22.35
N LEU A 67 26.86 -9.07 21.93
CA LEU A 67 27.40 -8.13 20.96
C LEU A 67 27.39 -6.72 21.57
N PHE A 68 28.45 -6.39 22.30
CA PHE A 68 28.60 -5.05 22.90
C PHE A 68 29.57 -4.23 22.07
N ARG A 69 29.11 -3.05 21.66
CA ARG A 69 29.93 -2.13 20.86
C ARG A 69 30.56 -1.06 21.77
N GLU A 70 31.77 -0.65 21.39
CA GLU A 70 32.47 0.48 22.00
C GLU A 70 32.05 1.82 21.38
N GLU A 71 31.72 1.83 20.10
CA GLU A 71 31.30 3.01 19.35
C GLU A 71 29.80 2.99 19.09
N ASN A 72 29.16 4.16 19.16
CA ASN A 72 27.74 4.32 18.82
C ASN A 72 27.56 4.31 17.29
N LEU A 73 26.84 3.32 16.77
CA LEU A 73 26.52 3.24 15.34
C LEU A 73 25.20 3.95 14.99
N GLY A 74 24.41 4.26 16.01
CA GLY A 74 23.07 4.84 15.87
C GLY A 74 22.00 3.79 15.60
N LEU A 75 20.75 4.15 15.88
CA LEU A 75 19.63 3.21 15.97
C LEU A 75 19.52 2.23 14.80
N ARG A 76 19.41 2.73 13.55
CA ARG A 76 19.22 1.86 12.37
C ARG A 76 20.38 0.87 12.20
N LYS A 77 21.63 1.34 12.22
CA LYS A 77 22.80 0.50 11.96
C LYS A 77 23.06 -0.48 13.11
N ALA A 78 22.88 -0.04 14.35
CA ALA A 78 23.09 -0.87 15.53
C ALA A 78 22.11 -2.04 15.59
N VAL A 79 20.82 -1.78 15.32
CA VAL A 79 19.76 -2.80 15.32
C VAL A 79 19.92 -3.76 14.14
N THR A 80 20.08 -3.25 12.91
CA THR A 80 20.29 -4.11 11.72
C THR A 80 21.51 -5.02 11.89
N GLY A 81 22.65 -4.47 12.33
CA GLY A 81 23.85 -5.29 12.54
C GLY A 81 23.73 -6.28 13.70
N ALA A 82 22.88 -6.02 14.70
CA ALA A 82 22.59 -6.99 15.75
C ALA A 82 21.70 -8.13 15.24
N LEU A 83 20.75 -7.84 14.36
CA LEU A 83 19.90 -8.83 13.71
C LEU A 83 20.71 -9.73 12.76
N ASP A 84 21.63 -9.16 11.96
CA ASP A 84 22.55 -9.92 11.11
C ASP A 84 23.38 -10.91 11.95
N TRP A 85 24.03 -10.40 13.00
CA TRP A 85 24.79 -11.23 13.94
C TRP A 85 23.94 -12.32 14.60
N PHE A 86 22.70 -12.01 14.98
CA PHE A 86 21.79 -12.98 15.59
C PHE A 86 21.45 -14.11 14.61
N PHE A 87 21.03 -13.78 13.39
CA PHE A 87 20.62 -14.75 12.37
C PHE A 87 21.80 -15.48 11.70
N ASP A 88 23.03 -14.99 11.83
CA ASP A 88 24.22 -15.80 11.55
C ASP A 88 24.34 -17.01 12.49
N ASN A 89 23.72 -16.95 13.67
CA ASN A 89 23.81 -17.98 14.69
C ASN A 89 22.53 -18.83 14.86
N VAL A 90 21.37 -18.36 14.40
CA VAL A 90 20.08 -19.04 14.63
C VAL A 90 19.20 -19.04 13.39
N GLU A 91 18.32 -20.03 13.25
CA GLU A 91 17.37 -20.13 12.12
C GLU A 91 16.08 -19.35 12.34
N GLN A 92 15.74 -19.04 13.59
CA GLN A 92 14.58 -18.26 13.99
C GLN A 92 14.76 -17.71 15.40
N GLY A 93 14.01 -16.68 15.75
CA GLY A 93 14.06 -16.15 17.11
C GLY A 93 13.10 -15.00 17.38
N ILE A 94 13.04 -14.64 18.67
CA ILE A 94 12.26 -13.54 19.21
C ILE A 94 13.20 -12.36 19.46
N ILE A 95 12.73 -11.16 19.18
CA ILE A 95 13.46 -9.91 19.30
C ILE A 95 12.67 -8.98 20.22
N LEU A 96 13.34 -8.49 21.26
CA LEU A 96 12.80 -7.52 22.21
C LEU A 96 13.75 -6.33 22.35
N GLU A 97 13.19 -5.12 22.29
CA GLU A 97 13.88 -3.88 22.65
C GLU A 97 13.76 -3.62 24.15
N ASP A 98 14.65 -2.80 24.71
CA ASP A 98 14.76 -2.52 26.15
C ASP A 98 13.54 -1.79 26.75
N ASP A 99 12.62 -1.33 25.91
CA ASP A 99 11.37 -0.69 26.27
C ASP A 99 10.11 -1.52 25.93
N CYS A 100 10.27 -2.74 25.41
CA CYS A 100 9.16 -3.60 25.01
C CYS A 100 8.80 -4.61 26.11
N LEU A 101 7.98 -4.17 27.08
CA LEU A 101 7.53 -5.03 28.18
C LEU A 101 6.52 -6.09 27.68
N SER A 102 6.74 -7.34 28.04
CA SER A 102 5.91 -8.48 27.63
C SER A 102 5.57 -9.39 28.81
N ASN A 103 4.87 -10.49 28.54
CA ASN A 103 4.64 -11.57 29.50
C ASN A 103 4.80 -12.95 28.83
N LYS A 104 4.68 -14.04 29.59
CA LYS A 104 4.78 -15.40 29.07
C LYS A 104 3.94 -15.67 27.81
N SER A 105 2.75 -15.09 27.70
CA SER A 105 1.86 -15.31 26.54
C SER A 105 2.45 -14.79 25.23
N PHE A 106 3.29 -13.76 25.24
CA PHE A 106 4.01 -13.28 24.05
C PHE A 106 5.00 -14.34 23.55
N PHE A 107 5.82 -14.88 24.44
CA PHE A 107 6.82 -15.89 24.10
C PHE A 107 6.17 -17.18 23.59
N ASP A 108 5.12 -17.66 24.27
CA ASP A 108 4.36 -18.84 23.85
C ASP A 108 3.70 -18.63 22.48
N PHE A 109 3.22 -17.41 22.20
CA PHE A 109 2.62 -17.06 20.91
C PHE A 109 3.67 -17.09 19.80
N CYS A 110 4.81 -16.41 19.99
CA CYS A 110 5.88 -16.38 19.00
C CYS A 110 6.44 -17.78 18.72
N GLU A 111 6.70 -18.61 19.73
CA GLU A 111 7.21 -19.98 19.55
C GLU A 111 6.25 -20.83 18.71
N GLN A 112 4.94 -20.76 18.97
CA GLN A 112 3.94 -21.48 18.19
C GLN A 112 3.85 -20.98 16.74
N MET A 113 3.90 -19.67 16.53
CA MET A 113 3.84 -19.11 15.16
C MET A 113 5.11 -19.40 14.38
N LEU A 114 6.28 -19.33 15.02
CA LEU A 114 7.57 -19.68 14.44
C LEU A 114 7.59 -21.13 13.95
N GLU A 115 7.11 -22.06 14.78
CA GLU A 115 7.04 -23.48 14.41
C GLU A 115 5.99 -23.74 13.32
N LEU A 116 4.77 -23.18 13.46
CA LEU A 116 3.67 -23.42 12.53
C LEU A 116 3.98 -22.91 11.12
N TYR A 117 4.58 -21.73 11.00
CA TYR A 117 4.85 -21.08 9.71
C TYR A 117 6.31 -21.20 9.26
N LYS A 118 7.12 -22.08 9.87
CA LYS A 118 8.55 -22.22 9.55
C LYS A 118 8.86 -22.40 8.07
N ASN A 119 7.98 -23.10 7.34
CA ASN A 119 8.15 -23.40 5.92
C ASN A 119 7.27 -22.53 5.00
N ASP A 120 6.43 -21.64 5.53
CA ASP A 120 5.57 -20.77 4.72
C ASP A 120 6.32 -19.47 4.39
N SER A 121 6.91 -19.43 3.19
CA SER A 121 7.70 -18.28 2.73
C SER A 121 6.90 -16.98 2.61
N ARG A 122 5.57 -17.04 2.57
CA ARG A 122 4.71 -15.85 2.52
C ARG A 122 4.72 -15.10 3.86
N ILE A 123 4.95 -15.80 4.97
CA ILE A 123 4.96 -15.21 6.31
C ILE A 123 6.39 -14.80 6.65
N MET A 124 6.56 -13.52 6.98
CA MET A 124 7.88 -12.93 7.22
C MET A 124 8.03 -12.33 8.62
N HIS A 125 6.95 -12.00 9.30
CA HIS A 125 7.01 -11.28 10.57
C HIS A 125 5.91 -11.73 11.52
N ILE A 126 6.21 -11.78 12.80
CA ILE A 126 5.26 -12.03 13.88
C ILE A 126 5.36 -10.86 14.85
N ALA A 127 4.31 -10.07 14.97
CA ALA A 127 4.22 -8.96 15.91
C ALA A 127 3.81 -9.42 17.30
N GLY A 128 4.22 -8.67 18.33
CA GLY A 128 3.72 -8.78 19.70
C GLY A 128 2.69 -7.71 20.05
N SER A 129 2.73 -6.56 19.39
CA SER A 129 1.80 -5.46 19.62
C SER A 129 0.57 -5.52 18.71
N ASN A 130 -0.52 -4.90 19.17
CA ASN A 130 -1.77 -4.75 18.43
C ASN A 130 -2.37 -3.35 18.60
N PHE A 131 -2.56 -2.64 17.49
CA PHE A 131 -3.10 -1.27 17.47
C PHE A 131 -4.55 -1.17 16.94
N GLN A 132 -5.33 -2.24 17.06
CA GLN A 132 -6.73 -2.29 16.61
C GLN A 132 -7.74 -1.82 17.67
N ASP A 133 -7.28 -1.34 18.83
CA ASP A 133 -8.14 -0.82 19.90
C ASP A 133 -9.21 -1.81 20.39
N GLY A 134 -8.82 -3.08 20.54
CA GLY A 134 -9.73 -4.14 20.93
C GLY A 134 -10.66 -4.64 19.82
N ASN A 135 -10.61 -4.08 18.60
CA ASN A 135 -11.32 -4.64 17.46
C ASN A 135 -10.68 -5.98 17.06
N TRP A 136 -11.44 -7.05 17.24
CA TRP A 136 -11.03 -8.39 16.82
C TRP A 136 -11.12 -8.53 15.30
N ARG A 137 -10.09 -9.08 14.67
CA ARG A 137 -9.96 -9.27 13.22
C ARG A 137 -9.94 -10.76 12.86
N GLY A 138 -10.72 -11.15 11.85
CA GLY A 138 -10.83 -12.54 11.41
C GLY A 138 -11.38 -13.50 12.48
N ASP A 139 -11.17 -14.79 12.26
CA ASP A 139 -11.67 -15.90 13.09
C ASP A 139 -10.58 -16.57 13.95
N GLY A 140 -9.34 -16.07 13.88
CA GLY A 140 -8.17 -16.56 14.60
C GLY A 140 -7.79 -15.71 15.82
N SER A 141 -6.88 -16.22 16.66
CA SER A 141 -6.20 -15.45 17.73
C SER A 141 -5.26 -14.38 17.19
N TYR A 142 -5.05 -14.35 15.88
CA TYR A 142 -4.25 -13.37 15.15
C TYR A 142 -4.87 -13.18 13.76
N TYR A 143 -4.42 -12.16 13.05
CA TYR A 143 -4.78 -11.90 11.66
C TYR A 143 -3.52 -11.60 10.86
N PHE A 144 -3.64 -11.53 9.54
CA PHE A 144 -2.52 -11.18 8.68
C PHE A 144 -2.63 -9.71 8.24
N SER A 145 -1.49 -9.03 8.20
CA SER A 145 -1.33 -7.67 7.70
C SER A 145 -0.28 -7.67 6.59
N LYS A 146 -0.36 -6.72 5.66
CA LYS A 146 0.71 -6.48 4.68
C LYS A 146 1.83 -5.61 5.24
N ILE A 147 1.62 -4.93 6.36
CA ILE A 147 2.55 -3.93 6.88
C ILE A 147 3.06 -4.31 8.28
N SER A 148 4.37 -4.28 8.51
CA SER A 148 4.97 -4.52 9.84
C SER A 148 4.98 -3.27 10.73
N ALA A 149 3.89 -2.49 10.74
CA ALA A 149 3.78 -1.26 11.54
C ALA A 149 3.95 -1.52 13.06
N GLN A 150 3.84 -2.78 13.49
CA GLN A 150 3.71 -3.24 14.87
C GLN A 150 4.96 -4.05 15.26
N CYS A 151 6.08 -3.37 15.43
CA CYS A 151 7.38 -4.02 15.68
C CYS A 151 7.79 -4.07 17.17
N TRP A 152 6.90 -3.70 18.10
CA TRP A 152 7.21 -3.74 19.53
C TRP A 152 7.16 -5.17 20.05
N GLY A 153 8.34 -5.75 20.23
CA GLY A 153 8.51 -7.18 20.49
C GLY A 153 7.99 -8.01 19.32
N TRP A 154 8.86 -8.79 18.70
CA TRP A 154 8.50 -9.50 17.48
C TRP A 154 9.31 -10.76 17.30
N ALA A 155 8.97 -11.56 16.31
CA ALA A 155 9.73 -12.75 15.93
C ALA A 155 9.80 -12.89 14.41
N THR A 156 10.86 -13.55 13.94
CA THR A 156 11.02 -13.91 12.52
C THR A 156 11.97 -15.08 12.35
N TRP A 157 12.17 -15.48 11.10
CA TRP A 157 13.07 -16.52 10.67
C TRP A 157 14.27 -15.92 9.91
N LYS A 158 15.42 -16.59 9.99
CA LYS A 158 16.59 -16.29 9.16
C LYS A 158 16.22 -16.23 7.68
N ARG A 159 15.40 -17.18 7.19
CA ARG A 159 14.92 -17.19 5.80
C ARG A 159 14.21 -15.90 5.37
N ALA A 160 13.52 -15.23 6.29
CA ALA A 160 12.83 -13.98 6.01
C ALA A 160 13.78 -12.80 6.16
N TRP A 161 14.64 -12.82 7.19
CA TRP A 161 15.65 -11.78 7.40
C TRP A 161 16.66 -11.68 6.26
N LEU A 162 17.01 -12.79 5.61
CA LEU A 162 17.87 -12.80 4.41
C LEU A 162 17.27 -12.03 3.22
N LEU A 163 15.97 -11.71 3.25
CA LEU A 163 15.31 -10.86 2.25
C LEU A 163 15.27 -9.38 2.66
N ASN A 164 15.84 -9.02 3.82
CA ASN A 164 15.96 -7.64 4.26
C ASN A 164 16.79 -6.84 3.24
N LYS A 165 16.35 -5.61 2.99
CA LYS A 165 16.93 -4.67 2.04
C LYS A 165 17.51 -3.48 2.81
N PRO A 166 18.70 -3.62 3.43
CA PRO A 166 19.23 -2.62 4.35
C PRO A 166 19.42 -1.24 3.70
N GLU A 167 19.71 -1.20 2.40
CA GLU A 167 19.84 0.03 1.60
C GLU A 167 18.56 0.34 0.80
N MET A 168 17.47 -0.37 1.08
CA MET A 168 16.18 -0.28 0.40
C MET A 168 16.30 -0.43 -1.13
N GLU A 169 17.03 -1.46 -1.58
CA GLU A 169 17.32 -1.70 -2.99
C GLU A 169 16.02 -1.79 -3.81
N GLY A 170 15.99 -1.05 -4.92
CA GLY A 170 14.83 -0.97 -5.81
C GLY A 170 13.73 0.01 -5.36
N PHE A 171 13.95 0.81 -4.30
CA PHE A 171 12.95 1.75 -3.81
C PHE A 171 12.52 2.79 -4.85
N ASP A 172 13.45 3.29 -5.68
CA ASP A 172 13.11 4.21 -6.78
C ASP A 172 12.07 3.59 -7.74
N ASN A 173 12.21 2.31 -8.06
CA ASN A 173 11.23 1.59 -8.89
C ASN A 173 9.95 1.29 -8.12
N PHE A 174 10.05 0.96 -6.82
CA PHE A 174 8.90 0.74 -5.96
C PHE A 174 7.94 1.94 -5.95
N ILE A 175 8.49 3.17 -5.86
CA ILE A 175 7.72 4.42 -5.94
C ILE A 175 7.29 4.69 -7.38
N LYS A 176 8.21 4.60 -8.35
CA LYS A 176 7.91 4.88 -9.77
C LYS A 176 6.79 4.00 -10.32
N ASP A 177 6.75 2.74 -9.91
CA ASP A 177 5.77 1.75 -10.37
C ASP A 177 4.48 1.77 -9.52
N ASN A 178 4.36 2.70 -8.55
CA ASN A 178 3.24 2.81 -7.63
C ASN A 178 2.90 1.46 -6.96
N PHE A 179 3.93 0.78 -6.45
CA PHE A 179 3.81 -0.60 -5.99
C PHE A 179 2.76 -0.74 -4.87
N LEU A 180 2.73 0.19 -3.91
CA LEU A 180 1.71 0.19 -2.86
C LEU A 180 0.29 0.35 -3.42
N GLY A 181 0.11 1.14 -4.47
CA GLY A 181 -1.17 1.29 -5.16
C GLY A 181 -1.61 0.05 -5.95
N THR A 182 -0.77 -0.98 -6.07
CA THR A 182 -1.17 -2.31 -6.58
C THR A 182 -1.70 -3.23 -5.48
N ILE A 183 -1.45 -2.89 -4.21
CA ILE A 183 -1.82 -3.70 -3.03
C ILE A 183 -3.00 -3.06 -2.29
N PHE A 184 -3.02 -1.74 -2.20
CA PHE A 184 -3.99 -0.98 -1.42
C PHE A 184 -4.78 -0.01 -2.30
N ASP A 185 -6.01 0.28 -1.90
CA ASP A 185 -6.92 1.17 -2.65
C ASP A 185 -7.08 2.57 -2.01
N ASP A 186 -6.68 2.79 -0.75
CA ASP A 186 -6.80 4.10 -0.08
C ASP A 186 -5.55 4.95 -0.32
N SER A 187 -5.73 6.07 -1.03
CA SER A 187 -4.64 6.97 -1.41
C SER A 187 -3.92 7.61 -0.23
N ARG A 188 -4.61 7.88 0.90
CA ARG A 188 -3.98 8.46 2.09
C ARG A 188 -3.13 7.43 2.81
N PHE A 189 -3.59 6.18 2.83
CA PHE A 189 -2.81 5.06 3.35
C PHE A 189 -1.54 4.86 2.52
N ILE A 190 -1.65 4.83 1.20
CA ILE A 190 -0.51 4.73 0.28
C ILE A 190 0.45 5.89 0.52
N GLU A 191 -0.03 7.14 0.45
CA GLU A 191 0.81 8.33 0.64
C GLU A 191 1.52 8.33 2.00
N PHE A 192 0.85 7.90 3.07
CA PHE A 192 1.48 7.80 4.38
C PHE A 192 2.67 6.83 4.36
N TRP A 193 2.47 5.61 3.84
CA TRP A 193 3.52 4.59 3.82
C TRP A 193 4.64 4.92 2.82
N GLU A 194 4.32 5.47 1.65
CA GLU A 194 5.33 5.97 0.71
C GLU A 194 6.17 7.08 1.33
N ASN A 195 5.55 8.05 2.02
CA ASN A 195 6.29 9.08 2.74
C ASN A 195 7.13 8.51 3.88
N TYR A 196 6.63 7.51 4.61
CA TYR A 196 7.39 6.85 5.67
C TYR A 196 8.63 6.15 5.12
N TYR A 197 8.48 5.43 4.00
CA TYR A 197 9.59 4.77 3.31
C TYR A 197 10.55 5.77 2.66
N ASP A 198 10.05 6.83 2.01
CA ASP A 198 10.88 7.89 1.41
C ASP A 198 11.74 8.58 2.46
N ASN A 199 11.17 8.85 3.63
CA ASN A 199 11.92 9.43 4.74
C ASN A 199 13.04 8.51 5.23
N ALA A 200 12.83 7.18 5.23
CA ALA A 200 13.87 6.23 5.59
C ALA A 200 14.93 6.06 4.49
N TYR A 201 14.52 6.05 3.22
CA TYR A 201 15.40 5.94 2.05
C TYR A 201 16.34 7.13 1.94
N ASN A 202 15.83 8.34 2.13
CA ASN A 202 16.61 9.58 2.11
C ASN A 202 17.27 9.91 3.46
N GLU A 203 17.35 8.94 4.38
CA GLU A 203 17.97 9.08 5.72
C GLU A 203 17.42 10.24 6.58
N LYS A 204 16.20 10.71 6.30
CA LYS A 204 15.51 11.74 7.10
C LYS A 204 15.04 11.18 8.45
N ILE A 205 14.82 9.87 8.53
CA ILE A 205 14.55 9.14 9.77
C ILE A 205 15.49 7.93 9.90
N SER A 206 15.91 7.62 11.13
CA SER A 206 16.78 6.47 11.44
C SER A 206 15.95 5.24 11.88
N SER A 207 14.88 4.93 11.14
CA SER A 207 13.96 3.83 11.48
C SER A 207 14.39 2.52 10.81
N TRP A 208 14.86 1.55 11.61
CA TRP A 208 15.10 0.19 11.12
C TRP A 208 13.79 -0.51 10.73
N ASN A 209 12.68 -0.22 11.41
CA ASN A 209 11.38 -0.81 11.10
C ASN A 209 10.83 -0.34 9.75
N ALA A 210 11.12 0.89 9.33
CA ALA A 210 10.73 1.37 8.00
C ALA A 210 11.36 0.52 6.89
N VAL A 211 12.64 0.20 7.04
CA VAL A 211 13.41 -0.64 6.10
C VAL A 211 12.89 -2.07 6.10
N TRP A 212 12.64 -2.63 7.28
CA TRP A 212 12.12 -3.98 7.40
C TRP A 212 10.70 -4.10 6.83
N SER A 213 9.84 -3.12 7.10
CA SER A 213 8.49 -3.02 6.54
C SER A 213 8.52 -2.94 5.01
N TYR A 214 9.36 -2.07 4.43
CA TYR A 214 9.58 -2.00 2.99
C TYR A 214 10.05 -3.36 2.42
N SER A 215 10.98 -4.03 3.12
CA SER A 215 11.49 -5.33 2.70
C SER A 215 10.38 -6.38 2.63
N ILE A 216 9.53 -6.47 3.65
CA ILE A 216 8.37 -7.38 3.66
C ILE A 216 7.41 -7.06 2.51
N VAL A 217 7.03 -5.79 2.36
CA VAL A 217 6.04 -5.37 1.36
C VAL A 217 6.55 -5.63 -0.05
N SER A 218 7.79 -5.25 -0.34
CA SER A 218 8.39 -5.43 -1.68
C SER A 218 8.57 -6.91 -2.07
N GLN A 219 8.53 -7.83 -1.11
CA GLN A 219 8.53 -9.28 -1.34
C GLN A 219 7.11 -9.88 -1.39
N GLY A 220 6.07 -9.06 -1.21
CA GLY A 220 4.69 -9.53 -1.09
C GLY A 220 4.41 -10.33 0.19
N GLY A 221 5.25 -10.18 1.22
CA GLY A 221 5.15 -10.90 2.48
C GLY A 221 3.91 -10.54 3.31
N LEU A 222 3.70 -11.31 4.38
CA LEU A 222 2.63 -11.12 5.36
C LEU A 222 3.21 -11.10 6.78
N CYS A 223 2.55 -10.29 7.62
CA CYS A 223 2.82 -10.15 9.04
C CYS A 223 1.69 -10.80 9.84
N ILE A 224 2.03 -11.64 10.81
CA ILE A 224 1.10 -12.13 11.82
C ILE A 224 0.95 -11.07 12.91
N ILE A 225 -0.29 -10.63 13.17
CA ILE A 225 -0.60 -9.67 14.23
C ILE A 225 -1.57 -10.32 15.23
N PRO A 226 -1.23 -10.43 16.53
CA PRO A 226 -2.11 -11.02 17.53
C PRO A 226 -3.36 -10.15 17.73
N ASN A 227 -4.54 -10.76 17.90
CA ASN A 227 -5.79 -10.04 18.20
C ASN A 227 -5.85 -9.47 19.63
N LYS A 228 -4.83 -9.74 20.44
CA LYS A 228 -4.59 -9.13 21.75
C LYS A 228 -3.22 -8.46 21.73
N ASN A 229 -3.10 -7.34 22.42
CA ASN A 229 -1.80 -6.72 22.62
C ASN A 229 -0.97 -7.54 23.63
N LEU A 230 0.14 -8.14 23.19
CA LEU A 230 1.00 -9.00 24.02
C LEU A 230 2.25 -8.26 24.51
N VAL A 231 2.54 -7.09 23.95
CA VAL A 231 3.71 -6.27 24.27
C VAL A 231 3.29 -4.81 24.45
N SER A 232 3.80 -4.18 25.49
CA SER A 232 3.60 -2.76 25.79
C SER A 232 4.93 -2.03 25.64
N ASN A 233 4.96 -0.94 24.85
CA ASN A 233 6.09 -0.04 24.87
C ASN A 233 5.99 0.88 26.11
N ILE A 234 6.97 0.77 27.00
CA ILE A 234 7.07 1.50 28.27
C ILE A 234 8.19 2.57 28.25
N GLY A 235 8.77 2.83 27.07
CA GLY A 235 9.91 3.72 26.86
C GLY A 235 9.55 5.08 26.30
N PHE A 236 8.27 5.46 26.36
CA PHE A 236 7.82 6.80 26.00
C PHE A 236 8.32 7.82 27.03
N ASP A 237 9.32 8.59 26.63
CA ASP A 237 9.92 9.67 27.42
C ASP A 237 10.60 10.70 26.51
N SER A 238 10.91 11.88 27.05
CA SER A 238 11.53 12.97 26.29
C SER A 238 12.94 12.69 25.76
N GLN A 239 13.57 11.59 26.18
CA GLN A 239 14.90 11.15 25.76
C GLN A 239 14.86 9.97 24.77
N ALA A 240 13.66 9.50 24.40
CA ALA A 240 13.48 8.41 23.44
C ALA A 240 13.91 8.80 22.04
N SER A 241 14.42 7.83 21.29
CA SER A 241 14.84 8.09 19.90
C SER A 241 13.65 8.34 18.97
N ASN A 242 12.53 7.63 19.16
CA ASN A 242 11.34 7.74 18.30
C ASN A 242 10.02 7.94 19.08
N CYS A 243 9.98 7.69 20.39
CA CYS A 243 8.77 7.67 21.22
C CYS A 243 8.72 8.84 22.21
N ILE A 244 8.94 10.07 21.73
CA ILE A 244 9.13 11.25 22.60
C ILE A 244 7.84 11.84 23.21
N ASP A 245 6.68 11.49 22.65
CA ASP A 245 5.38 12.03 23.06
C ASP A 245 4.77 11.17 24.17
N ILE A 246 4.87 11.63 25.42
CA ILE A 246 4.41 10.86 26.58
C ILE A 246 2.89 10.67 26.61
N ASP A 247 2.14 11.55 25.95
CA ASP A 247 0.67 11.50 25.85
C ASP A 247 0.20 10.70 24.63
N ASN A 248 1.13 10.06 23.91
CA ASN A 248 0.80 9.27 22.73
C ASN A 248 -0.17 8.13 23.12
N PRO A 249 -1.30 7.96 22.41
CA PRO A 249 -2.29 6.94 22.73
C PRO A 249 -1.79 5.50 22.53
N LEU A 250 -0.61 5.31 21.94
CA LEU A 250 0.06 4.02 21.83
C LEU A 250 1.07 3.76 22.96
N ALA A 251 1.34 4.74 23.83
CA ALA A 251 2.18 4.55 25.00
C ALA A 251 1.50 3.64 26.02
N ASN A 252 2.24 2.69 26.58
CA ASN A 252 1.79 1.85 27.69
C ASN A 252 0.47 1.09 27.44
N ILE A 253 0.19 0.65 26.20
CA ILE A 253 -1.00 -0.16 25.89
C ILE A 253 -0.99 -1.42 26.77
N LYS A 254 -2.09 -1.65 27.48
CA LYS A 254 -2.22 -2.77 28.42
C LYS A 254 -1.89 -4.12 27.78
N ILE A 255 -1.00 -4.86 28.41
CA ILE A 255 -0.66 -6.24 28.04
C ILE A 255 -1.84 -7.17 28.37
N SER A 256 -2.13 -8.06 27.45
CA SER A 256 -3.14 -9.12 27.57
C SER A 256 -2.51 -10.50 27.35
N SER A 257 -3.27 -11.56 27.60
CA SER A 257 -2.81 -12.95 27.42
C SER A 257 -3.83 -13.80 26.69
N PHE A 258 -3.34 -14.82 25.99
CA PHE A 258 -4.14 -15.92 25.45
C PHE A 258 -4.11 -17.11 26.41
N ASN A 259 -5.27 -17.76 26.59
CA ASN A 259 -5.32 -19.06 27.25
C ASN A 259 -5.05 -20.18 26.24
N ASN A 260 -5.62 -20.04 25.04
CA ASN A 260 -5.44 -20.94 23.91
C ASN A 260 -5.24 -20.09 22.65
N ILE A 261 -4.41 -20.56 21.73
CA ILE A 261 -4.23 -19.97 20.40
C ILE A 261 -5.03 -20.80 19.40
N PHE A 262 -5.80 -20.13 18.57
CA PHE A 262 -6.52 -20.73 17.44
C PHE A 262 -6.13 -19.99 16.16
N HIS A 263 -6.05 -20.74 15.06
CA HIS A 263 -5.48 -20.26 13.80
C HIS A 263 -6.57 -19.78 12.84
N PRO A 264 -6.34 -18.69 12.09
CA PRO A 264 -7.26 -18.25 11.06
C PRO A 264 -7.55 -19.33 10.03
N SER A 265 -8.79 -19.40 9.55
CA SER A 265 -9.16 -20.35 8.49
C SER A 265 -8.57 -20.01 7.12
N ILE A 266 -8.21 -18.73 6.91
CA ILE A 266 -7.66 -18.21 5.65
C ILE A 266 -6.39 -17.42 5.92
N ILE A 267 -5.37 -17.68 5.10
CA ILE A 267 -4.13 -16.89 5.06
C ILE A 267 -4.30 -15.81 3.99
N SER A 268 -4.87 -14.68 4.40
CA SER A 268 -4.98 -13.45 3.61
C SER A 268 -4.90 -12.26 4.55
N HIS A 269 -4.31 -11.17 4.07
CA HIS A 269 -4.29 -9.92 4.83
C HIS A 269 -5.69 -9.36 5.05
N ASP A 270 -5.87 -8.63 6.15
CA ASP A 270 -7.09 -7.92 6.51
C ASP A 270 -6.96 -6.42 6.15
N ASN A 271 -7.56 -6.04 5.02
CA ASN A 271 -7.52 -4.66 4.51
C ASN A 271 -8.06 -3.66 5.54
N GLN A 272 -9.10 -4.02 6.28
CA GLN A 272 -9.69 -3.11 7.26
C GLN A 272 -8.75 -2.88 8.44
N ALA A 273 -8.03 -3.92 8.86
CA ALA A 273 -7.05 -3.81 9.92
C ALA A 273 -5.86 -2.93 9.51
N ASP A 274 -5.37 -3.07 8.27
CA ASP A 274 -4.30 -2.25 7.71
C ASP A 274 -4.70 -0.76 7.71
N PHE A 275 -5.89 -0.43 7.20
CA PHE A 275 -6.36 0.96 7.15
C PHE A 275 -6.68 1.58 8.52
N TYR A 276 -7.09 0.77 9.51
CA TYR A 276 -7.53 1.27 10.82
C TYR A 276 -6.43 2.07 11.53
N ILE A 277 -5.19 1.59 11.49
CA ILE A 277 -4.05 2.20 12.19
C ILE A 277 -3.80 3.61 11.67
N ILE A 278 -3.79 3.79 10.34
CA ILE A 278 -3.57 5.11 9.73
C ILE A 278 -4.72 6.07 10.05
N LYS A 279 -5.97 5.61 9.90
CA LYS A 279 -7.14 6.45 10.17
C LYS A 279 -7.18 6.95 11.61
N LYS A 280 -6.74 6.15 12.57
CA LYS A 280 -6.84 6.48 13.99
C LYS A 280 -5.63 7.22 14.53
N TYR A 281 -4.42 6.80 14.17
CA TYR A 281 -3.19 7.28 14.81
C TYR A 281 -2.35 8.20 13.91
N HIS A 282 -2.70 8.32 12.63
CA HIS A 282 -1.95 9.12 11.65
C HIS A 282 -2.83 10.04 10.79
N ALA A 283 -4.12 10.17 11.09
CA ALA A 283 -4.96 11.21 10.50
C ALA A 283 -4.57 12.58 11.09
N PRO A 284 -4.42 13.64 10.27
CA PRO A 284 -4.19 14.98 10.79
C PRO A 284 -5.37 15.38 11.68
N ALA A 285 -5.05 15.92 12.87
CA ALA A 285 -6.02 16.57 13.72
C ALA A 285 -6.86 17.55 12.88
N GLN A 286 -8.18 17.42 12.97
CA GLN A 286 -9.09 18.48 12.59
C GLN A 286 -8.78 19.69 13.49
N ASN A 287 -7.99 20.63 12.98
CA ASN A 287 -7.99 22.06 13.29
C ASN A 287 -6.72 22.68 12.71
N LEU A 288 -6.88 23.48 11.65
CA LEU A 288 -6.07 24.66 11.33
C LEU A 288 -6.72 25.39 10.13
N GLU A 289 -7.94 25.88 10.35
CA GLU A 289 -8.20 27.23 9.86
C GLU A 289 -7.31 28.18 10.68
N GLN A 290 -6.70 29.15 10.00
CA GLN A 290 -5.88 30.24 10.54
C GLN A 290 -4.44 29.87 10.94
N ASN A 291 -3.53 29.97 9.96
CA ASN A 291 -2.46 30.98 10.00
C ASN A 291 -1.64 30.98 8.70
N ILE A 292 -2.11 31.79 7.74
CA ILE A 292 -1.30 32.30 6.64
C ILE A 292 -0.24 33.21 7.26
N ASN A 293 1.02 32.78 7.33
CA ASN A 293 2.13 33.66 7.68
C ASN A 293 3.19 33.75 6.57
N LYS A 294 3.05 34.85 5.82
CA LYS A 294 3.80 35.50 4.73
C LYS A 294 5.34 35.55 4.77
N LYS A 295 6.09 34.56 5.28
CA LYS A 295 7.57 34.69 5.44
C LYS A 295 8.50 33.70 4.72
N LYS A 296 8.02 32.93 3.75
CA LYS A 296 8.91 32.16 2.83
C LYS A 296 8.76 32.55 1.35
N LEU A 297 8.47 33.83 1.10
CA LEU A 297 8.22 34.36 -0.25
C LEU A 297 9.45 34.94 -0.97
N PHE A 298 10.68 34.86 -0.43
CA PHE A 298 11.78 35.69 -0.99
C PHE A 298 13.11 35.02 -1.37
N ASN A 299 13.30 33.71 -1.19
CA ASN A 299 14.55 33.05 -1.63
C ASN A 299 14.35 31.84 -2.58
N PHE A 300 13.17 31.74 -3.20
CA PHE A 300 12.88 30.70 -4.22
C PHE A 300 12.82 31.26 -5.66
N PHE A 301 13.16 32.54 -5.85
CA PHE A 301 13.22 33.19 -7.16
C PHE A 301 14.63 33.13 -7.76
N LYS A 302 15.10 31.93 -8.13
CA LYS A 302 16.08 31.69 -9.21
C LYS A 302 16.30 30.19 -9.38
N LYS A 303 15.84 29.64 -10.51
CA LYS A 303 15.76 28.22 -10.94
C LYS A 303 14.61 27.46 -10.24
N ARG A 304 13.47 27.15 -10.87
CA ARG A 304 13.14 26.95 -12.28
C ARG A 304 11.78 27.59 -12.59
N LYS A 305 11.74 28.29 -13.73
CA LYS A 305 10.51 28.62 -14.46
C LYS A 305 9.87 27.34 -14.99
N ASN A 306 8.57 27.47 -15.25
CA ASN A 306 7.68 26.64 -16.05
C ASN A 306 6.88 25.60 -15.24
N THR A 307 5.56 25.83 -15.21
CA THR A 307 4.55 24.82 -15.53
C THR A 307 5.14 23.43 -15.69
N ILE A 308 4.79 22.49 -14.82
CA ILE A 308 5.04 21.07 -15.12
C ILE A 308 4.25 20.79 -16.42
N PRO A 309 4.91 20.55 -17.55
CA PRO A 309 4.24 20.11 -18.76
C PRO A 309 3.64 18.73 -18.48
N CYS A 310 2.60 18.39 -19.20
CA CYS A 310 2.08 17.04 -19.29
C CYS A 310 3.16 16.11 -19.89
N SER A 311 4.09 15.66 -19.06
CA SER A 311 5.15 14.68 -19.33
C SER A 311 5.70 14.33 -17.93
N GLU A 312 5.25 13.27 -17.27
CA GLU A 312 5.67 11.89 -17.50
C GLU A 312 4.55 10.87 -17.18
N ILE A 313 3.42 10.94 -17.90
CA ILE A 313 2.84 9.68 -18.40
C ILE A 313 3.79 9.31 -19.54
N PRO A 314 4.53 8.18 -19.52
CA PRO A 314 5.42 7.83 -20.63
C PRO A 314 4.58 7.56 -21.88
N TYR A 315 4.27 8.61 -22.62
CA TYR A 315 3.68 8.67 -23.95
C TYR A 315 2.96 7.39 -24.43
N LEU A 316 1.80 7.09 -23.83
CA LEU A 316 0.94 5.96 -24.22
C LEU A 316 -0.16 6.37 -25.22
N CYS A 317 -0.19 7.66 -25.60
CA CYS A 317 -1.16 8.22 -26.54
C CYS A 317 -0.55 9.35 -27.40
N THR A 318 -1.27 9.74 -28.44
CA THR A 318 -1.04 10.92 -29.27
C THR A 318 -2.04 12.00 -28.87
N LYS A 319 -1.58 13.17 -28.44
CA LYS A 319 -2.45 14.30 -28.04
C LYS A 319 -1.88 15.65 -28.48
N LYS A 320 -2.75 16.65 -28.59
CA LYS A 320 -2.37 18.06 -28.75
C LYS A 320 -2.09 18.72 -27.39
N ASP A 321 -1.41 19.86 -27.38
CA ASP A 321 -1.10 20.60 -26.15
C ASP A 321 -2.34 21.11 -25.42
N SER A 322 -3.40 21.43 -26.18
CA SER A 322 -4.69 21.86 -25.65
C SER A 322 -5.49 20.75 -24.96
N THR A 323 -5.12 19.47 -25.15
CA THR A 323 -5.74 18.36 -24.42
C THR A 323 -5.09 18.18 -23.05
N ILE A 324 -5.90 18.35 -22.00
CA ILE A 324 -5.53 18.23 -20.60
C ILE A 324 -5.92 16.83 -20.11
N ILE A 325 -4.90 16.05 -19.75
CA ILE A 325 -5.05 14.78 -19.05
C ILE A 325 -4.74 15.05 -17.58
N TYR A 326 -5.74 14.84 -16.71
CA TYR A 326 -5.64 15.12 -15.29
C TYR A 326 -4.88 14.02 -14.56
N LYS A 327 -4.37 14.32 -13.36
CA LYS A 327 -3.49 13.42 -12.60
C LYS A 327 -4.15 12.08 -12.24
N GLU A 328 -5.47 12.07 -12.12
CA GLU A 328 -6.28 10.89 -11.80
C GLU A 328 -6.61 10.03 -13.04
N ALA A 329 -6.41 10.55 -14.25
CA ALA A 329 -6.66 9.81 -15.47
C ALA A 329 -5.63 8.70 -15.65
N LYS A 330 -6.06 7.56 -16.18
CA LYS A 330 -5.20 6.41 -16.48
C LYS A 330 -5.21 6.16 -17.99
N ILE A 331 -4.05 6.26 -18.64
CA ILE A 331 -3.91 5.91 -20.05
C ILE A 331 -3.07 4.64 -20.12
N ASN A 332 -3.70 3.52 -20.42
CA ASN A 332 -3.10 2.19 -20.46
C ASN A 332 -3.01 1.71 -21.92
N ASN A 333 -1.79 1.63 -22.46
CA ASN A 333 -1.54 1.13 -23.80
C ASN A 333 -0.43 0.09 -23.77
N LEU A 334 -0.81 -1.18 -23.65
CA LEU A 334 0.13 -2.27 -23.43
C LEU A 334 0.97 -2.63 -24.68
N LYS A 335 0.69 -2.02 -25.84
CA LYS A 335 1.52 -2.14 -27.05
C LYS A 335 2.59 -1.06 -27.19
N ASN A 336 2.58 -0.04 -26.33
CA ASN A 336 3.46 1.14 -26.44
C ASN A 336 3.41 1.85 -27.80
N ASP A 337 2.33 1.67 -28.58
CA ASP A 337 2.10 2.35 -29.85
C ASP A 337 1.13 3.53 -29.67
N LYS A 338 1.69 4.75 -29.68
CA LYS A 338 0.94 6.00 -29.44
C LYS A 338 -0.20 6.24 -30.43
N SER A 339 -0.19 5.61 -31.60
CA SER A 339 -1.24 5.75 -32.60
C SER A 339 -2.54 5.01 -32.23
N LEU A 340 -2.49 4.19 -31.18
CA LEU A 340 -3.64 3.43 -30.71
C LEU A 340 -4.57 4.21 -29.77
N ILE A 341 -4.09 5.31 -29.18
CA ILE A 341 -4.93 6.23 -28.40
C ILE A 341 -4.66 7.64 -28.93
N ILE A 342 -5.64 8.23 -29.61
CA ILE A 342 -5.51 9.52 -30.29
C ILE A 342 -6.53 10.50 -29.71
N PHE A 343 -6.06 11.68 -29.32
CA PHE A 343 -6.88 12.80 -28.90
C PHE A 343 -6.76 13.97 -29.88
N GLY A 344 -7.91 14.59 -30.19
CA GLY A 344 -7.99 15.92 -30.78
C GLY A 344 -7.59 17.03 -29.80
N GLU A 345 -8.16 18.21 -30.01
CA GLU A 345 -7.85 19.43 -29.28
C GLU A 345 -8.84 19.73 -28.15
N ASN A 346 -8.39 20.47 -27.14
CA ASN A 346 -9.25 21.04 -26.08
C ASN A 346 -10.04 20.00 -25.27
N ASN A 347 -9.52 18.78 -25.11
CA ASN A 347 -10.17 17.74 -24.32
C ASN A 347 -9.77 17.80 -22.84
N HIS A 348 -10.68 17.35 -21.97
CA HIS A 348 -10.47 17.22 -20.54
C HIS A 348 -10.69 15.76 -20.11
N VAL A 349 -9.61 15.06 -19.76
CA VAL A 349 -9.63 13.62 -19.52
C VAL A 349 -9.29 13.31 -18.07
N ARG A 350 -10.25 12.74 -17.35
CA ARG A 350 -10.12 12.34 -15.93
C ARG A 350 -10.37 10.84 -15.70
N GLY A 351 -10.88 10.14 -16.72
CA GLY A 351 -11.16 8.71 -16.69
C GLY A 351 -9.99 7.82 -17.17
N GLU A 352 -10.27 6.53 -17.27
CA GLU A 352 -9.36 5.50 -17.73
C GLU A 352 -9.62 5.13 -19.21
N LEU A 353 -8.57 5.17 -20.02
CA LEU A 353 -8.56 4.64 -21.39
C LEU A 353 -7.59 3.46 -21.45
N TYR A 354 -8.05 2.31 -21.93
CA TYR A 354 -7.28 1.08 -21.95
C TYR A 354 -7.35 0.41 -23.33
N VAL A 355 -6.19 0.16 -23.95
CA VAL A 355 -6.05 -0.66 -25.16
C VAL A 355 -5.40 -2.00 -24.79
N PHE A 356 -6.06 -3.10 -25.15
CA PHE A 356 -5.62 -4.45 -24.79
C PHE A 356 -4.35 -4.90 -25.55
N PRO A 357 -3.58 -5.86 -25.00
CA PRO A 357 -2.39 -6.41 -25.66
C PRO A 357 -2.68 -7.06 -27.01
N SER A 358 -3.90 -7.56 -27.22
CA SER A 358 -4.31 -8.18 -28.48
C SER A 358 -4.48 -7.18 -29.62
N GLY A 359 -4.78 -5.92 -29.29
CA GLY A 359 -5.14 -4.89 -30.25
C GLY A 359 -6.22 -3.99 -29.68
N GLY A 360 -6.53 -2.92 -30.40
CA GLY A 360 -7.53 -1.94 -30.02
C GLY A 360 -7.12 -0.53 -30.42
N LYS A 361 -8.10 0.32 -30.69
CA LYS A 361 -7.86 1.74 -30.98
C LYS A 361 -8.90 2.62 -30.31
N ILE A 362 -8.47 3.65 -29.60
CA ILE A 362 -9.35 4.69 -29.06
C ILE A 362 -9.06 6.00 -29.79
N THR A 363 -10.10 6.61 -30.35
CA THR A 363 -9.99 7.96 -30.94
C THR A 363 -10.99 8.87 -30.25
N VAL A 364 -10.51 10.03 -29.81
CA VAL A 364 -11.30 11.08 -29.18
C VAL A 364 -11.16 12.33 -30.02
N GLY A 365 -12.29 12.91 -30.43
CA GLY A 365 -12.36 14.17 -31.17
C GLY A 365 -11.91 15.38 -30.35
N ASN A 366 -12.53 16.53 -30.62
CA ASN A 366 -12.22 17.81 -30.01
C ASN A 366 -13.24 18.18 -28.94
N TYR A 367 -12.85 19.01 -27.97
CA TYR A 367 -13.76 19.59 -26.96
C TYR A 367 -14.56 18.56 -26.14
N CYS A 368 -13.99 17.38 -25.91
CA CYS A 368 -14.63 16.32 -25.14
C CYS A 368 -14.29 16.40 -23.65
N TYR A 369 -15.21 15.93 -22.82
CA TYR A 369 -15.00 15.72 -21.39
C TYR A 369 -15.17 14.24 -21.03
N ILE A 370 -14.21 13.67 -20.30
CA ILE A 370 -14.28 12.31 -19.77
C ILE A 370 -14.14 12.38 -18.25
N GLY A 371 -15.24 12.11 -17.55
CA GLY A 371 -15.33 12.19 -16.09
C GLY A 371 -14.47 11.15 -15.35
N GLU A 372 -14.20 11.45 -14.07
CA GLU A 372 -13.51 10.53 -13.14
C GLU A 372 -14.17 9.14 -13.11
N ASN A 373 -13.36 8.10 -12.89
CA ASN A 373 -13.77 6.69 -12.79
C ASN A 373 -14.48 6.11 -14.02
N THR A 374 -14.59 6.86 -15.12
CA THR A 374 -15.08 6.32 -16.40
C THR A 374 -14.05 5.39 -17.01
N ARG A 375 -14.47 4.24 -17.55
CA ARG A 375 -13.60 3.24 -18.20
C ARG A 375 -13.95 3.10 -19.67
N ILE A 376 -12.98 3.33 -20.54
CA ILE A 376 -13.09 3.15 -22.00
C ILE A 376 -12.06 2.10 -22.41
N TRP A 377 -12.52 0.89 -22.69
CA TRP A 377 -11.68 -0.29 -22.81
C TRP A 377 -11.86 -0.92 -24.20
N ALA A 378 -10.82 -0.83 -25.03
CA ALA A 378 -10.87 -1.19 -26.44
C ALA A 378 -10.00 -2.42 -26.77
N PHE A 379 -10.65 -3.47 -27.29
CA PHE A 379 -10.04 -4.60 -27.96
C PHE A 379 -9.97 -4.42 -29.49
N LYS A 380 -10.91 -3.67 -30.07
CA LYS A 380 -11.03 -3.42 -31.51
C LYS A 380 -11.00 -1.92 -31.84
N SER A 381 -12.10 -1.20 -31.62
CA SER A 381 -12.10 0.25 -31.65
C SER A 381 -13.25 0.90 -30.88
N ILE A 382 -12.93 2.02 -30.23
CA ILE A 382 -13.90 2.95 -29.62
C ILE A 382 -13.62 4.34 -30.16
N GLU A 383 -14.62 4.96 -30.79
CA GLU A 383 -14.50 6.24 -31.48
C GLU A 383 -15.48 7.25 -30.88
N LEU A 384 -14.95 8.38 -30.42
CA LEU A 384 -15.71 9.52 -29.90
C LEU A 384 -15.53 10.68 -30.88
N GLY A 385 -16.64 11.25 -31.33
CA GLY A 385 -16.70 12.46 -32.13
C GLY A 385 -16.32 13.71 -31.34
N ASP A 386 -16.73 14.87 -31.83
CA ASP A 386 -16.46 16.16 -31.21
C ASP A 386 -17.54 16.54 -30.18
N ARG A 387 -17.16 17.32 -29.16
CA ARG A 387 -18.06 17.88 -28.13
C ARG A 387 -18.82 16.80 -27.33
N VAL A 388 -18.25 15.60 -27.23
CA VAL A 388 -18.82 14.51 -26.43
C VAL A 388 -18.57 14.75 -24.94
N LEU A 389 -19.63 14.70 -24.14
CA LEU A 389 -19.56 14.83 -22.69
C LEU A 389 -19.87 13.49 -22.02
N ILE A 390 -18.92 12.95 -21.28
CA ILE A 390 -19.07 11.70 -20.54
C ILE A 390 -18.93 11.99 -19.05
N ALA A 391 -20.01 11.76 -18.30
CA ALA A 391 -20.03 11.94 -16.86
C ALA A 391 -19.19 10.87 -16.13
N HIS A 392 -19.22 10.88 -14.79
CA HIS A 392 -18.44 9.99 -13.94
C HIS A 392 -18.93 8.54 -13.95
N ASP A 393 -18.03 7.60 -13.65
CA ASP A 393 -18.31 6.18 -13.47
C ASP A 393 -18.95 5.47 -14.70
N VAL A 394 -18.80 6.02 -15.91
CA VAL A 394 -19.34 5.41 -17.15
C VAL A 394 -18.45 4.25 -17.59
N ASN A 395 -19.02 3.17 -18.13
CA ASN A 395 -18.23 2.06 -18.67
C ASN A 395 -18.55 1.83 -20.15
N ILE A 396 -17.52 1.77 -21.00
CA ILE A 396 -17.64 1.63 -22.45
C ILE A 396 -16.72 0.49 -22.90
N PHE A 397 -17.31 -0.56 -23.48
CA PHE A 397 -16.60 -1.76 -23.90
C PHE A 397 -16.97 -2.14 -25.33
N ASP A 398 -15.98 -2.46 -26.15
CA ASP A 398 -16.16 -2.97 -27.52
C ASP A 398 -16.01 -4.50 -27.62
N SER A 399 -15.85 -5.19 -26.48
CA SER A 399 -15.83 -6.64 -26.42
C SER A 399 -16.37 -7.19 -25.09
N ASN A 400 -16.56 -8.49 -25.04
CA ASN A 400 -16.93 -9.21 -23.82
C ASN A 400 -15.72 -9.51 -22.90
N THR A 401 -14.50 -9.13 -23.29
CA THR A 401 -13.20 -9.35 -22.60
C THR A 401 -12.79 -10.82 -22.39
N HIS A 402 -13.74 -11.76 -22.40
CA HIS A 402 -13.53 -13.18 -22.28
C HIS A 402 -14.42 -13.97 -23.26
N PRO A 403 -14.02 -15.20 -23.65
CA PRO A 403 -14.87 -16.11 -24.38
C PRO A 403 -16.20 -16.39 -23.68
N LEU A 404 -17.25 -16.57 -24.48
CA LEU A 404 -18.56 -16.96 -23.95
C LEU A 404 -18.62 -18.45 -23.60
N ASP A 405 -17.90 -19.29 -24.35
CA ASP A 405 -17.75 -20.70 -24.04
C ASP A 405 -17.04 -20.88 -22.69
N PRO A 406 -17.60 -21.68 -21.76
CA PRO A 406 -17.06 -21.82 -20.41
C PRO A 406 -15.70 -22.52 -20.37
N ILE A 407 -15.42 -23.44 -21.30
CA ILE A 407 -14.13 -24.14 -21.36
C ILE A 407 -13.06 -23.17 -21.84
N ASP A 408 -13.31 -22.48 -22.95
CA ASP A 408 -12.41 -21.46 -23.49
C ASP A 408 -12.17 -20.34 -22.47
N ARG A 409 -13.21 -19.91 -21.73
CA ARG A 409 -13.09 -18.90 -20.68
C ARG A 409 -12.21 -19.37 -19.52
N HIS A 410 -12.34 -20.63 -19.09
CA HIS A 410 -11.50 -21.18 -18.03
C HIS A 410 -10.03 -21.30 -18.46
N ILE A 411 -9.78 -21.77 -19.68
CA ILE A 411 -8.43 -21.82 -20.26
C ILE A 411 -7.84 -20.42 -20.32
N HIS A 412 -8.61 -19.45 -20.82
CA HIS A 412 -8.19 -18.05 -20.91
C HIS A 412 -7.87 -17.45 -19.54
N PHE A 413 -8.72 -17.67 -18.52
CA PHE A 413 -8.45 -17.17 -17.17
C PHE A 413 -7.20 -17.82 -16.55
N LYS A 414 -7.05 -19.13 -16.69
CA LYS A 414 -5.84 -19.83 -16.22
C LYS A 414 -4.59 -19.24 -16.85
N GLN A 415 -4.59 -19.02 -18.17
CA GLN A 415 -3.49 -18.36 -18.87
C GLN A 415 -3.17 -16.99 -18.27
N ILE A 416 -4.16 -16.11 -18.12
CA ILE A 416 -3.98 -14.78 -17.50
C ILE A 416 -3.28 -14.90 -16.15
N THR A 417 -3.73 -15.82 -15.29
CA THR A 417 -3.18 -15.97 -13.93
C THR A 417 -1.79 -16.61 -13.88
N THR A 418 -1.42 -17.41 -14.88
CA THR A 418 -0.14 -18.15 -14.87
C THR A 418 0.96 -17.50 -15.69
N ILE A 419 0.61 -16.90 -16.84
CA ILE A 419 1.55 -16.40 -17.85
C ILE A 419 1.27 -14.96 -18.28
N GLY A 420 0.23 -14.32 -17.72
CA GLY A 420 -0.20 -12.98 -18.11
C GLY A 420 -1.19 -12.97 -19.27
N PHE A 421 -1.65 -11.77 -19.63
CA PHE A 421 -2.71 -11.58 -20.64
C PHE A 421 -2.23 -11.99 -22.04
N PRO A 422 -2.94 -12.88 -22.76
CA PRO A 422 -2.49 -13.37 -24.06
C PRO A 422 -2.57 -12.30 -25.17
N GLN A 423 -1.64 -12.35 -26.12
CA GLN A 423 -1.63 -11.46 -27.28
C GLN A 423 -2.69 -11.79 -28.35
N GLN A 424 -3.25 -13.00 -28.31
CA GLN A 424 -4.35 -13.41 -29.19
C GLN A 424 -5.35 -14.23 -28.39
N ILE A 425 -6.63 -13.92 -28.54
CA ILE A 425 -7.72 -14.66 -27.89
C ILE A 425 -8.65 -15.15 -28.98
N ASN A 426 -8.84 -16.47 -29.04
CA ASN A 426 -9.81 -17.06 -29.96
C ASN A 426 -11.23 -16.76 -29.48
N ASN A 427 -12.16 -16.56 -30.42
CA ASN A 427 -13.59 -16.43 -30.15
C ASN A 427 -13.99 -15.20 -29.30
N LEU A 428 -13.24 -14.10 -29.36
CA LEU A 428 -13.65 -12.84 -28.73
C LEU A 428 -14.70 -12.12 -29.62
N ASN A 429 -15.87 -11.79 -29.05
CA ASN A 429 -16.92 -11.06 -29.74
C ASN A 429 -16.64 -9.55 -29.71
N GLU A 430 -15.73 -9.10 -30.56
CA GLU A 430 -15.28 -7.70 -30.68
C GLU A 430 -16.11 -6.92 -31.71
N LYS A 431 -16.82 -5.89 -31.26
CA LYS A 431 -17.64 -5.01 -32.11
C LYS A 431 -17.39 -3.55 -31.73
N PRO A 432 -17.00 -2.71 -32.70
CA PRO A 432 -16.60 -1.34 -32.42
C PRO A 432 -17.74 -0.53 -31.82
N VAL A 433 -17.40 0.42 -30.94
CA VAL A 433 -18.36 1.37 -30.36
C VAL A 433 -18.10 2.74 -30.96
N ILE A 434 -19.17 3.40 -31.43
CA ILE A 434 -19.09 4.71 -32.08
C ILE A 434 -20.00 5.67 -31.34
N ILE A 435 -19.45 6.80 -30.91
CA ILE A 435 -20.15 7.87 -30.21
C ILE A 435 -19.98 9.11 -31.08
N GLU A 436 -21.06 9.54 -31.72
CA GLU A 436 -21.05 10.69 -32.63
C GLU A 436 -20.99 12.01 -31.85
N ASP A 437 -20.95 13.11 -32.59
CA ASP A 437 -20.78 14.45 -32.05
C ASP A 437 -21.89 14.84 -31.06
N ASP A 438 -21.57 15.76 -30.14
CA ASP A 438 -22.52 16.40 -29.21
C ASP A 438 -23.28 15.43 -28.27
N VAL A 439 -22.84 14.17 -28.17
CA VAL A 439 -23.44 13.18 -27.28
C VAL A 439 -23.16 13.50 -25.81
N TRP A 440 -24.17 13.34 -24.96
CA TRP A 440 -24.01 13.39 -23.50
C TRP A 440 -24.35 12.06 -22.83
N ILE A 441 -23.39 11.49 -22.11
CA ILE A 441 -23.55 10.24 -21.37
C ILE A 441 -23.61 10.53 -19.87
N GLY A 442 -24.77 10.25 -19.27
CA GLY A 442 -25.02 10.41 -17.84
C GLY A 442 -24.23 9.42 -16.97
N ALA A 443 -24.02 9.81 -15.71
CA ALA A 443 -23.13 9.08 -14.80
C ALA A 443 -23.56 7.62 -14.62
N LYS A 444 -22.60 6.71 -14.43
CA LYS A 444 -22.84 5.27 -14.22
C LYS A 444 -23.52 4.53 -15.39
N ALA A 445 -23.62 5.13 -16.58
CA ALA A 445 -24.10 4.42 -17.75
C ALA A 445 -23.09 3.35 -18.22
N ILE A 446 -23.59 2.31 -18.88
CA ILE A 446 -22.82 1.21 -19.45
C ILE A 446 -23.16 1.11 -20.94
N ILE A 447 -22.16 1.21 -21.81
CA ILE A 447 -22.28 1.08 -23.26
C ILE A 447 -21.68 -0.27 -23.69
N LEU A 448 -22.50 -1.13 -24.30
CA LEU A 448 -22.11 -2.48 -24.69
C LEU A 448 -21.49 -2.57 -26.10
N PRO A 449 -20.81 -3.68 -26.41
CA PRO A 449 -20.12 -3.86 -27.69
C PRO A 449 -21.03 -3.69 -28.91
N GLY A 450 -20.54 -2.95 -29.92
CA GLY A 450 -21.21 -2.79 -31.20
C GLY A 450 -22.24 -1.67 -31.27
N VAL A 451 -22.39 -0.87 -30.20
CA VAL A 451 -23.35 0.24 -30.15
C VAL A 451 -22.82 1.47 -30.89
N ARG A 452 -23.67 2.07 -31.73
CA ARG A 452 -23.53 3.43 -32.24
C ARG A 452 -24.49 4.38 -31.52
N ILE A 453 -23.98 5.46 -30.94
CA ILE A 453 -24.78 6.54 -30.34
C ILE A 453 -24.77 7.72 -31.31
N GLY A 454 -25.95 8.02 -31.85
CA GLY A 454 -26.13 9.08 -32.84
C GLY A 454 -25.94 10.49 -32.28
N GLU A 455 -25.59 11.41 -33.17
CA GLU A 455 -25.29 12.81 -32.85
C GLU A 455 -26.32 13.47 -31.91
N GLY A 456 -25.85 14.22 -30.91
CA GLY A 456 -26.69 14.99 -30.00
C GLY A 456 -27.60 14.15 -29.11
N ALA A 457 -27.44 12.82 -29.08
CA ALA A 457 -28.22 11.95 -28.21
C ALA A 457 -27.78 12.07 -26.74
N ILE A 458 -28.72 11.83 -25.84
CA ILE A 458 -28.47 11.85 -24.39
C ILE A 458 -28.76 10.46 -23.80
N ILE A 459 -27.81 9.94 -23.04
CA ILE A 459 -27.95 8.70 -22.28
C ILE A 459 -28.21 9.04 -20.81
N GLY A 460 -29.33 8.60 -20.25
CA GLY A 460 -29.67 8.80 -18.85
C GLY A 460 -28.68 8.10 -17.90
N ALA A 461 -28.50 8.66 -16.71
CA ALA A 461 -27.64 8.07 -15.68
C ALA A 461 -28.06 6.63 -15.32
N GLY A 462 -27.08 5.75 -15.08
CA GLY A 462 -27.30 4.35 -14.72
C GLY A 462 -27.85 3.46 -15.85
N SER A 463 -27.92 3.95 -17.08
CA SER A 463 -28.51 3.21 -18.20
C SER A 463 -27.57 2.14 -18.77
N VAL A 464 -28.12 1.03 -19.26
CA VAL A 464 -27.36 -0.02 -19.97
C VAL A 464 -27.75 -0.01 -21.43
N VAL A 465 -26.90 0.53 -22.29
CA VAL A 465 -27.15 0.70 -23.72
C VAL A 465 -26.70 -0.55 -24.46
N THR A 466 -27.66 -1.30 -24.98
CA THR A 466 -27.43 -2.59 -25.65
C THR A 466 -27.71 -2.56 -27.16
N LYS A 467 -28.17 -1.42 -27.69
CA LYS A 467 -28.57 -1.19 -29.09
C LYS A 467 -28.23 0.24 -29.49
N ASP A 468 -28.14 0.48 -30.79
CA ASP A 468 -27.90 1.80 -31.35
C ASP A 468 -28.94 2.82 -30.90
N VAL A 469 -28.47 4.06 -30.68
CA VAL A 469 -29.29 5.20 -30.25
C VAL A 469 -29.40 6.17 -31.41
N LYS A 470 -30.61 6.59 -31.74
CA LYS A 470 -30.85 7.54 -32.83
C LYS A 470 -30.37 8.95 -32.46
N PRO A 471 -29.90 9.75 -33.44
CA PRO A 471 -29.55 11.15 -33.21
C PRO A 471 -30.66 11.95 -32.53
N TYR A 472 -30.27 12.92 -31.70
CA TYR A 472 -31.16 13.83 -30.97
C TYR A 472 -32.29 13.13 -30.21
N THR A 473 -32.00 11.96 -29.65
CA THR A 473 -32.93 11.24 -28.76
C THR A 473 -32.38 11.11 -27.35
N PHE A 474 -33.28 11.15 -26.38
CA PHE A 474 -32.99 10.80 -24.99
C PHE A 474 -33.40 9.34 -24.76
N VAL A 475 -32.47 8.52 -24.30
CA VAL A 475 -32.72 7.13 -23.88
C VAL A 475 -32.34 6.94 -22.41
N ALA A 476 -33.06 6.06 -21.71
CA ALA A 476 -32.74 5.71 -20.33
C ALA A 476 -33.19 4.30 -19.96
N GLY A 477 -32.60 3.73 -18.91
CA GLY A 477 -33.00 2.45 -18.30
C GLY A 477 -32.02 1.30 -18.51
N ASN A 478 -32.37 0.13 -17.99
CA ASN A 478 -31.62 -1.13 -18.16
C ASN A 478 -32.57 -2.25 -18.60
N PRO A 479 -32.61 -2.62 -19.90
CA PRO A 479 -31.88 -1.98 -20.99
C PRO A 479 -32.39 -0.57 -21.30
N ALA A 480 -31.53 0.27 -21.88
CA ALA A 480 -31.88 1.64 -22.26
C ALA A 480 -32.94 1.63 -23.37
N THR A 481 -34.00 2.43 -23.20
CA THR A 481 -35.10 2.56 -24.15
C THR A 481 -35.35 4.02 -24.50
N TYR A 482 -35.94 4.26 -25.67
CA TYR A 482 -36.36 5.58 -26.10
C TYR A 482 -37.31 6.22 -25.09
N VAL A 483 -37.00 7.46 -24.69
CA VAL A 483 -37.86 8.26 -23.81
C VAL A 483 -38.52 9.38 -24.61
N LYS A 484 -37.73 10.20 -25.32
CA LYS A 484 -38.22 11.34 -26.11
C LYS A 484 -37.17 11.84 -27.11
N ASN A 485 -37.58 12.72 -28.01
CA ASN A 485 -36.67 13.53 -28.82
C ASN A 485 -36.13 14.72 -28.00
N ILE A 486 -34.96 15.22 -28.40
CA ILE A 486 -34.31 16.41 -27.85
C ILE A 486 -34.54 17.55 -28.85
N SER A 487 -34.97 18.72 -28.35
CA SER A 487 -35.07 19.94 -29.16
C SER A 487 -33.69 20.56 -29.35
N VAL A 488 -33.29 20.78 -30.59
CA VAL A 488 -32.10 21.59 -30.92
C VAL A 488 -32.50 23.06 -30.79
N GLY A 489 -31.79 23.84 -29.98
CA GLY A 489 -32.06 25.28 -29.84
C GLY A 489 -31.63 26.04 -31.09
N GLU A 490 -32.47 26.95 -31.59
CA GLU A 490 -32.04 27.96 -32.55
C GLU A 490 -31.13 28.95 -31.81
N ASN A 491 -29.84 28.99 -32.14
CA ASN A 491 -28.92 29.98 -31.58
C ASN A 491 -29.35 31.37 -32.07
N ASN A 492 -29.92 32.18 -31.19
CA ASN A 492 -29.94 33.63 -31.37
C ASN A 492 -28.50 34.11 -31.17
N GLU A 493 -27.78 34.32 -32.26
CA GLU A 493 -26.53 35.09 -32.25
C GLU A 493 -26.84 36.47 -31.64
N ALA A 494 -26.29 36.72 -30.45
CA ALA A 494 -26.27 38.04 -29.84
C ALA A 494 -24.84 38.56 -29.94
N ASP A 495 -24.72 39.70 -30.63
CA ASP A 495 -23.52 40.48 -30.95
C ASP A 495 -22.52 40.70 -29.80
#